data_AF-A0A9E5ZGA1-F1
#
_entry.id   AF-A0A9E5ZGA1-F1
#
_cell.length_a   1.000
_cell.length_b   1.000
_cell.length_c   1.000
_cell.angle_alpha   90.00
_cell.angle_beta   90.00
_cell.angle_gamma   90.00
#
_symmetry.space_group_name_H-M   'P 1'
#
loop_
_entity.id
_entity.type
_entity.pdbx_description
1 polymer ?
#
loop_
_entity_poly.entity_id
_entity_poly.type
_entity_poly.pdbx_seq_one_letter_code
_entity_poly.pdbx_strand_id
1 'polypeptide(L)'
;MTDDFRQRVEAAKGKTKSVTATVAKGQIDQKPEILLIETRLKENVPLNEQAANVVFMSVEELDEMASDPSKQKFDPRLSDPNVQVITT
;
A
#
# COMPACT_ATOMS: atom_id res chain seq x y z
N MET A 1 -18.59 -13.05 -14.66
CA MET A 1 -17.48 -12.07 -14.57
C MET A 1 -17.13 -11.72 -13.12
N THR A 2 -18.09 -11.65 -12.20
CA THR A 2 -17.87 -11.34 -10.76
C THR A 2 -17.09 -12.40 -9.97
N ASP A 3 -17.18 -13.68 -10.34
CA ASP A 3 -16.46 -14.75 -9.65
C ASP A 3 -14.94 -14.69 -9.87
N ASP A 4 -14.49 -14.26 -11.03
CA ASP A 4 -13.06 -14.18 -11.37
C ASP A 4 -12.35 -13.05 -10.59
N PHE A 5 -13.00 -11.89 -10.46
CA PHE A 5 -12.48 -10.78 -9.66
C PHE A 5 -12.34 -11.16 -8.17
N ARG A 6 -13.39 -11.74 -7.58
CA ARG A 6 -13.36 -12.16 -6.17
C ARG A 6 -12.30 -13.23 -5.92
N GLN A 7 -12.17 -14.22 -6.81
CA GLN A 7 -11.13 -15.25 -6.69
C GLN A 7 -9.73 -14.65 -6.76
N ARG A 8 -9.48 -13.70 -7.67
CA ARG A 8 -8.18 -13.00 -7.77
C ARG A 8 -7.85 -12.19 -6.51
N VAL A 9 -8.83 -11.49 -5.95
CA VAL A 9 -8.66 -10.73 -4.70
C VAL A 9 -8.34 -11.67 -3.53
N GLU A 10 -9.09 -12.75 -3.36
CA GLU A 10 -8.85 -13.70 -2.27
C GLU A 10 -7.51 -14.44 -2.42
N ALA A 11 -7.12 -14.80 -3.66
CA ALA A 11 -5.80 -15.36 -3.94
C ALA A 11 -4.67 -14.37 -3.61
N ALA A 12 -4.85 -13.08 -3.89
CA ALA A 12 -3.87 -12.04 -3.55
C ALA A 12 -3.75 -11.87 -2.02
N LYS A 13 -4.89 -11.77 -1.32
CA LYS A 13 -4.91 -11.69 0.16
C LYS A 13 -4.22 -12.89 0.80
N GLY A 14 -4.41 -14.09 0.25
CA GLY A 14 -3.76 -15.31 0.72
C GLY A 14 -2.23 -15.32 0.63
N LYS A 15 -1.64 -14.43 -0.18
CA LYS A 15 -0.18 -14.25 -0.27
C LYS A 15 0.37 -13.22 0.72
N THR A 16 -0.50 -12.59 1.49
CA THR A 16 -0.15 -11.49 2.40
C THR A 16 -0.64 -11.78 3.82
N LYS A 17 -0.06 -11.10 4.81
CA LYS A 17 -0.56 -11.12 6.17
C LYS A 17 -1.59 -10.01 6.36
N SER A 18 -2.86 -10.38 6.42
CA SER A 18 -3.93 -9.42 6.72
C SER A 18 -3.77 -8.79 8.10
N VAL A 19 -4.05 -7.49 8.19
CA VAL A 19 -4.07 -6.72 9.43
C VAL A 19 -5.34 -5.88 9.47
N THR A 20 -5.95 -5.72 10.64
CA THR A 20 -7.12 -4.85 10.78
C THR A 20 -6.69 -3.38 10.82
N ALA A 21 -7.56 -2.47 10.38
CA ALA A 21 -7.26 -1.04 10.37
C ALA A 21 -6.81 -0.51 11.75
N THR A 22 -7.48 -0.93 12.83
CA THR A 22 -7.14 -0.52 14.20
C THR A 22 -5.73 -0.99 14.61
N VAL A 23 -5.37 -2.23 14.25
CA VAL A 23 -4.04 -2.77 14.55
C VAL A 23 -2.97 -2.10 13.69
N ALA A 24 -3.24 -1.90 12.40
CA ALA A 24 -2.34 -1.20 11.49
C ALA A 24 -2.05 0.23 11.97
N LYS A 25 -3.09 0.96 12.39
CA LYS A 25 -2.93 2.29 12.99
C LYS A 25 -2.07 2.25 14.25
N GLY A 26 -2.35 1.31 15.17
CA GLY A 26 -1.53 1.16 16.38
C GLY A 26 -0.06 0.84 16.08
N GLN A 27 0.21 0.03 15.06
CA GLN A 27 1.57 -0.27 14.62
C GLN A 27 2.27 0.98 14.06
N ILE A 28 1.61 1.70 13.15
CA ILE A 28 2.12 2.93 12.54
C ILE A 28 2.40 4.01 13.59
N ASP A 29 1.50 4.20 14.55
CA ASP A 29 1.65 5.22 15.60
C ASP A 29 2.83 4.89 16.55
N GLN A 30 3.13 3.61 16.76
CA GLN A 30 4.22 3.15 17.64
C GLN A 30 5.57 3.05 16.93
N LYS A 31 5.55 2.82 15.62
CA LYS A 31 6.72 2.52 14.78
C LYS A 31 6.66 3.37 13.52
N PRO A 32 7.16 4.62 13.57
CA PRO A 32 7.11 5.54 12.44
C PRO A 32 7.91 5.06 11.22
N GLU A 33 8.79 4.05 11.39
CA GLU A 33 9.52 3.38 10.32
C GLU A 33 8.63 2.47 9.45
N ILE A 34 7.46 2.05 9.93
CA ILE A 34 6.49 1.32 9.11
C ILE A 34 6.02 2.25 8.00
N LEU A 35 5.85 1.78 6.78
CA LEU A 35 5.29 2.58 5.69
C LEU A 35 3.88 2.13 5.38
N LEU A 36 2.98 3.09 5.20
CA LEU A 36 1.65 2.85 4.64
C LEU A 36 1.69 3.17 3.14
N ILE A 37 1.51 2.18 2.28
CA ILE A 37 1.24 2.42 0.86
C ILE A 37 -0.26 2.60 0.69
N GLU A 38 -0.66 3.81 0.32
CA GLU A 38 -2.04 4.13 0.01
C GLU A 38 -2.25 4.06 -1.50
N THR A 39 -3.14 3.14 -1.90
CA THR A 39 -3.45 2.86 -3.32
C THR A 39 -4.55 3.75 -3.89
N ARG A 40 -5.25 4.51 -3.04
CA ARG A 40 -6.15 5.58 -3.48
C ARG A 40 -5.37 6.78 -3.98
N LEU A 41 -5.97 7.51 -4.93
CA LEU A 41 -5.46 8.82 -5.35
C LEU A 41 -5.41 9.79 -4.15
N LYS A 42 -4.31 10.56 -4.04
CA LYS A 42 -4.04 11.43 -2.89
C LYS A 42 -5.15 12.47 -2.66
N GLU A 43 -5.70 13.01 -3.72
CA GLU A 43 -6.81 13.96 -3.72
C GLU A 43 -8.11 13.38 -3.14
N ASN A 44 -8.24 12.05 -3.12
CA ASN A 44 -9.40 11.34 -2.58
C ASN A 44 -9.23 10.92 -1.11
N VAL A 45 -8.10 11.28 -0.48
CA VAL A 45 -7.83 10.96 0.93
C VAL A 45 -7.85 12.25 1.75
N PRO A 46 -8.85 12.46 2.62
CA PRO A 46 -8.92 13.63 3.49
C PRO A 46 -7.64 13.84 4.30
N LEU A 47 -7.18 15.08 4.43
CA LEU A 47 -5.91 15.40 5.11
C LEU A 47 -5.86 14.91 6.57
N ASN A 48 -7.01 14.87 7.26
CA ASN A 48 -7.14 14.37 8.62
C ASN A 48 -7.09 12.83 8.72
N GLU A 49 -7.13 12.12 7.59
CA GLU A 49 -7.06 10.66 7.49
C GLU A 49 -5.70 10.18 6.97
N GLN A 50 -4.82 11.09 6.55
CA GLN A 50 -3.50 10.74 6.04
C GLN A 50 -2.55 10.39 7.19
N ALA A 51 -1.91 9.22 7.10
CA ALA A 51 -0.84 8.83 8.00
C ALA A 51 0.44 9.63 7.69
N ALA A 52 1.23 9.96 8.72
CA ALA A 52 2.46 10.76 8.55
C ALA A 52 3.52 10.06 7.68
N ASN A 53 3.54 8.73 7.71
CA ASN A 53 4.47 7.83 7.01
C ASN A 53 3.84 7.20 5.76
N VAL A 54 2.83 7.85 5.18
CA VAL A 54 2.19 7.39 3.95
C VAL A 54 3.09 7.61 2.72
N VAL A 55 3.01 6.67 1.78
CA VAL A 55 3.46 6.79 0.40
C VAL A 55 2.24 6.57 -0.46
N PHE A 56 1.87 7.57 -1.27
CA PHE A 56 0.78 7.42 -2.24
C PHE A 56 1.33 6.75 -3.49
N MET A 57 0.69 5.66 -3.89
CA MET A 57 1.04 4.94 -5.12
C MET A 57 -0.24 4.30 -5.66
N SER A 58 -0.82 4.89 -6.69
CA SER A 58 -2.12 4.45 -7.19
C SER A 58 -2.05 3.07 -7.83
N VAL A 59 -3.20 2.40 -7.96
CA VAL A 59 -3.28 1.10 -8.67
C VAL A 59 -2.80 1.23 -10.12
N GLU A 60 -3.12 2.35 -10.78
CA GLU A 60 -2.68 2.64 -12.14
C GLU A 60 -1.15 2.79 -12.20
N GLU A 61 -0.54 3.49 -11.24
CA GLU A 61 0.91 3.61 -11.15
C GLU A 61 1.57 2.24 -10.92
N LEU A 62 0.99 1.41 -10.05
CA LEU A 62 1.45 0.03 -9.82
C LEU A 62 1.40 -0.82 -11.09
N ASP A 63 0.31 -0.74 -11.85
CA ASP A 63 0.13 -1.47 -13.11
C ASP A 63 1.11 -0.98 -14.19
N GLU A 64 1.34 0.33 -14.27
CA GLU A 64 2.34 0.91 -15.17
C GLU A 64 3.75 0.45 -14.82
N MET A 65 4.11 0.44 -13.54
CA MET A 65 5.42 -0.02 -13.05
C MET A 65 5.63 -1.51 -13.29
N ALA A 66 4.58 -2.32 -13.15
CA ALA A 66 4.62 -3.75 -13.46
C ALA A 66 4.84 -4.00 -14.97
N SER A 67 4.35 -3.10 -15.82
CA SER A 67 4.44 -3.22 -17.28
C SER A 67 5.73 -2.60 -17.85
N ASP A 68 6.22 -1.52 -17.26
CA ASP A 68 7.43 -0.80 -17.65
C ASP A 68 8.25 -0.40 -16.41
N PRO A 69 9.30 -1.18 -16.07
CA PRO A 69 10.16 -0.91 -14.92
C PRO A 69 10.90 0.44 -15.00
N SER A 70 11.00 1.07 -16.18
CA SER A 70 11.63 2.40 -16.30
C SER A 70 10.79 3.52 -15.68
N LYS A 71 9.48 3.28 -15.47
CA LYS A 71 8.55 4.21 -14.82
C LYS A 71 8.54 4.12 -13.29
N GLN A 72 9.40 3.29 -12.72
CA GLN A 72 9.45 3.04 -11.28
C GLN A 72 9.87 4.31 -10.51
N LYS A 73 8.89 5.02 -9.98
CA LYS A 73 9.12 6.13 -9.04
C LYS A 73 9.19 5.55 -7.63
N PHE A 74 10.40 5.26 -7.18
CA PHE A 74 10.61 4.78 -5.83
C PHE A 74 10.64 5.93 -4.83
N ASP A 75 9.82 5.82 -3.78
CA ASP A 75 10.11 6.49 -2.53
C ASP A 75 11.42 5.89 -1.97
N PRO A 76 12.46 6.69 -1.66
CA PRO A 76 13.74 6.18 -1.17
C PRO A 76 13.62 5.29 0.07
N ARG A 77 12.57 5.46 0.87
CA ARG A 77 12.31 4.64 2.07
C ARG A 77 11.97 3.19 1.73
N LEU A 78 11.50 2.91 0.50
CA LEU A 78 11.23 1.56 0.01
C LEU A 78 12.48 0.80 -0.43
N SER A 79 13.64 1.46 -0.48
CA SER A 79 14.92 0.80 -0.76
C SER A 79 15.48 0.02 0.45
N ASP A 80 14.95 0.26 1.66
CA ASP A 80 15.35 -0.50 2.85
C ASP A 80 14.60 -1.84 2.90
N PRO A 81 15.28 -2.99 2.76
CA PRO A 81 14.64 -4.31 2.80
C PRO A 81 14.06 -4.67 4.18
N ASN A 82 14.41 -3.94 5.24
CA ASN A 82 13.91 -4.18 6.59
C ASN A 82 12.66 -3.37 6.92
N VAL A 83 12.22 -2.50 6.01
CA VAL A 83 11.04 -1.67 6.23
C VAL A 83 9.78 -2.56 6.18
N GLN A 84 8.95 -2.45 7.21
CA GLN A 84 7.64 -3.10 7.17
C GLN A 84 6.69 -2.23 6.35
N VAL A 85 6.02 -2.85 5.39
CA VAL A 85 5.02 -2.20 4.55
C VAL A 85 3.62 -2.69 4.91
N ILE A 86 2.68 -1.75 5.05
CA ILE A 86 1.25 -2.00 5.14
C ILE A 86 0.61 -1.36 3.92
N THR A 87 -0.28 -2.07 3.23
CA THR A 87 -0.97 -1.58 2.04
C THR A 87 -2.48 -1.56 2.26
N THR A 88 -3.18 -0.56 1.72
CA THR A 88 -4.66 -0.46 1.75
C THR A 88 -5.31 -0.85 0.44
#